data_AF-A0A426GHR7-F1
#
_entry.id   AF-A0A426GHR7-F1
#
_cell.length_a   1.000
_cell.length_b   1.000
_cell.length_c   1.000
_cell.angle_alpha   90.00
_cell.angle_beta   90.00
_cell.angle_gamma   90.00
#
_symmetry.space_group_name_H-M   'P 1'
#
loop_
_entity.id
_entity.type
_entity.pdbx_description
1 polymer ?
#
loop_
_entity_poly.entity_id
_entity_poly.type
_entity_poly.pdbx_seq_one_letter_code
_entity_poly.pdbx_strand_id
1 'polypeptide(L)'
;MTTTVLPLDRRYDLDWIRVGAFFLLILYHTGMFYVPWEWHVKSPHIVEGLMPFMLLTNPWRLTLLFLVSGAATRFMADKTSVGKLTWARIARLLPPLLFAMFVIVPPQSYYQVVEYIALHPNSGLTVDNFWIRYATASGHWCGTDGECLTTPTWNHMWFVAYLLFYTLVLAVMLLVWKKAGQHIQKAAEWTLKGVGLFVWPILFLGMLRATLYAKYGETHALVGDHYVHAVSFSAFLLGFGLAKSEVLRDRLTAMRWVALALAVAAWAGWSVYVWTYRSDTAVPPPQLKLLMRFVFAADTWCAIVAILGFGAKHLTNKGGPALRYLTLGVFPFYLVHQTLIVVMAYHLAKLGLPQGLEGAILVVATFAGCFATYEIVRRIPGVRILFGLKGQPAGAEAKRPPAFA
;
A
#
# COMPACT_ATOMS: atom_id res chain seq x y z
N MET A 1 24.31 -3.20 -34.38
CA MET A 1 23.58 -4.26 -33.67
C MET A 1 24.11 -4.35 -32.24
N THR A 2 23.51 -3.61 -31.31
CA THR A 2 23.82 -3.71 -29.88
C THR A 2 22.80 -4.66 -29.27
N THR A 3 23.17 -5.94 -29.22
CA THR A 3 22.47 -6.98 -28.45
C THR A 3 22.42 -6.52 -27.00
N THR A 4 21.28 -5.95 -26.62
CA THR A 4 20.98 -5.67 -25.21
C THR A 4 20.72 -7.01 -24.56
N VAL A 5 21.78 -7.60 -24.01
CA VAL A 5 21.69 -8.73 -23.10
C VAL A 5 20.71 -8.31 -22.00
N LEU A 6 19.50 -8.88 -22.02
CA LEU A 6 18.54 -8.72 -20.93
C LEU A 6 19.26 -9.11 -19.65
N PRO A 7 19.37 -8.23 -18.64
CA PRO A 7 20.05 -8.62 -17.42
C PRO A 7 19.26 -9.77 -16.80
N LEU A 8 19.91 -10.93 -16.67
CA LEU A 8 19.48 -12.20 -16.05
C LEU A 8 19.01 -12.07 -14.58
N ASP A 9 18.76 -10.84 -14.11
CA ASP A 9 18.84 -10.41 -12.72
C ASP A 9 17.67 -9.49 -12.33
N ARG A 10 16.63 -9.37 -13.20
CA ARG A 10 15.41 -8.60 -12.93
C ARG A 10 14.21 -9.53 -12.77
N ARG A 11 13.59 -9.47 -11.60
CA ARG A 11 12.37 -10.19 -11.24
C ARG A 11 11.13 -9.46 -11.77
N TYR A 12 10.74 -9.74 -13.02
CA TYR A 12 9.56 -9.13 -13.66
C TYR A 12 8.25 -9.53 -12.98
N ASP A 13 8.20 -10.72 -12.40
CA ASP A 13 7.09 -11.19 -11.57
C ASP A 13 6.82 -10.23 -10.40
N LEU A 14 7.85 -9.82 -9.67
CA LEU A 14 7.71 -8.89 -8.55
C LEU A 14 7.29 -7.47 -9.00
N ASP A 15 7.74 -7.04 -10.19
CA ASP A 15 7.31 -5.76 -10.75
C ASP A 15 5.82 -5.80 -11.16
N TRP A 16 5.35 -6.88 -11.79
CA TRP A 16 3.93 -7.07 -12.10
C TRP A 16 3.07 -7.14 -10.84
N ILE A 17 3.50 -7.90 -9.84
CA ILE A 17 2.79 -8.00 -8.56
C ILE A 17 2.67 -6.62 -7.91
N ARG A 18 3.73 -5.82 -7.92
CA ARG A 18 3.68 -4.44 -7.42
C ARG A 18 2.66 -3.61 -8.19
N VAL A 19 2.71 -3.62 -9.52
CA VAL A 19 1.76 -2.88 -10.38
C VAL A 19 0.32 -3.28 -10.06
N GLY A 20 0.04 -4.59 -10.03
CA GLY A 20 -1.30 -5.11 -9.74
C GLY A 20 -1.78 -4.72 -8.34
N ALA A 21 -0.94 -4.85 -7.32
CA ALA A 21 -1.29 -4.50 -5.95
C ALA A 21 -1.61 -3.00 -5.77
N PHE A 22 -0.89 -2.10 -6.47
CA PHE A 22 -1.21 -0.67 -6.46
C PHE A 22 -2.48 -0.32 -7.24
N PHE A 23 -2.74 -0.97 -8.38
CA PHE A 23 -4.01 -0.75 -9.10
C PHE A 23 -5.21 -1.26 -8.31
N LEU A 24 -5.05 -2.39 -7.62
CA LEU A 24 -6.06 -2.90 -6.71
C LEU A 24 -6.31 -1.94 -5.52
N LEU A 25 -5.28 -1.25 -5.04
CA LEU A 25 -5.42 -0.23 -3.99
C LEU A 25 -6.35 0.92 -4.42
N ILE A 26 -6.30 1.33 -5.69
CA ILE A 26 -7.19 2.37 -6.23
C ILE A 26 -8.64 1.92 -6.11
N LEU A 27 -8.95 0.71 -6.57
CA LEU A 27 -10.30 0.14 -6.46
C LEU A 27 -10.74 0.01 -5.00
N TYR A 28 -9.83 -0.41 -4.12
CA TYR A 28 -10.10 -0.51 -2.69
C TYR A 28 -10.46 0.85 -2.07
N HIS A 29 -9.70 1.91 -2.34
CA HIS A 29 -10.01 3.25 -1.81
C HIS A 29 -11.25 3.87 -2.45
N THR A 30 -11.58 3.53 -3.70
CA THR A 30 -12.89 3.87 -4.26
C THR A 30 -14.00 3.15 -3.49
N GLY A 31 -13.82 1.87 -3.16
CA GLY A 31 -14.77 1.12 -2.32
C GLY A 31 -14.96 1.70 -0.91
N MET A 32 -13.90 2.26 -0.30
CA MET A 32 -13.95 2.91 1.02
C MET A 32 -14.97 4.04 1.09
N PHE A 33 -15.27 4.69 -0.03
CA PHE A 33 -16.32 5.71 -0.11
C PHE A 33 -17.73 5.13 0.12
N TYR A 34 -17.96 3.88 -0.30
CA TYR A 34 -19.28 3.25 -0.36
C TYR A 34 -19.59 2.29 0.79
N VAL A 35 -18.60 1.73 1.49
CA VAL A 35 -18.83 0.80 2.64
C VAL A 35 -19.06 1.54 3.95
N PRO A 36 -19.58 0.93 5.04
CA PRO A 36 -19.84 1.66 6.29
C PRO A 36 -18.59 2.03 7.12
N TRP A 37 -17.37 1.72 6.66
CA TRP A 37 -16.15 1.98 7.43
C TRP A 37 -15.76 3.45 7.41
N GLU A 38 -15.08 3.90 8.47
CA GLU A 38 -14.53 5.27 8.57
C GLU A 38 -13.60 5.60 7.39
N TRP A 39 -13.81 6.78 6.80
CA TRP A 39 -13.02 7.30 5.70
C TRP A 39 -13.13 8.82 5.61
N HIS A 40 -12.34 9.45 4.74
CA HIS A 40 -12.31 10.91 4.60
C HIS A 40 -13.66 11.54 4.27
N VAL A 41 -14.37 10.93 3.31
CA VAL A 41 -15.70 11.36 2.88
C VAL A 41 -16.56 10.13 2.61
N LYS A 42 -17.89 10.23 2.78
CA LYS A 42 -18.81 9.08 2.64
C LYS A 42 -19.91 9.32 1.61
N SER A 43 -20.30 8.25 0.92
CA SER A 43 -21.52 8.28 0.12
C SER A 43 -22.73 8.40 1.07
N PRO A 44 -23.74 9.23 0.74
CA PRO A 44 -25.02 9.21 1.45
C PRO A 44 -25.78 7.88 1.29
N HIS A 45 -25.37 7.03 0.34
CA HIS A 45 -25.97 5.74 0.04
C HIS A 45 -24.94 4.62 0.17
N ILE A 46 -24.80 4.08 1.39
CA ILE A 46 -23.88 3.00 1.71
C ILE A 46 -24.27 1.69 1.01
N VAL A 47 -23.27 0.96 0.51
CA VAL A 47 -23.39 -0.32 -0.18
C VAL A 47 -22.70 -1.42 0.65
N GLU A 48 -23.40 -1.96 1.65
CA GLU A 48 -22.86 -3.00 2.54
C GLU A 48 -22.39 -4.26 1.79
N GLY A 49 -23.06 -4.63 0.70
CA GLY A 49 -22.73 -5.79 -0.12
C GLY A 49 -21.32 -5.72 -0.75
N LEU A 50 -20.68 -4.55 -0.75
CA LEU A 50 -19.31 -4.39 -1.23
C LEU A 50 -18.26 -4.88 -0.20
N MET A 51 -18.62 -4.99 1.09
CA MET A 51 -17.68 -5.34 2.17
C MET A 51 -16.93 -6.66 1.93
N PRO A 52 -17.57 -7.80 1.58
CA PRO A 52 -16.83 -9.05 1.36
C PRO A 52 -15.76 -8.93 0.27
N PHE A 53 -16.05 -8.19 -0.80
CA PHE A 53 -15.08 -7.94 -1.89
C PHE A 53 -13.92 -7.05 -1.46
N MET A 54 -14.17 -6.08 -0.58
CA MET A 54 -13.09 -5.28 0.00
C MET A 54 -12.23 -6.10 0.96
N LEU A 55 -12.86 -6.95 1.76
CA LEU A 55 -12.19 -7.90 2.66
C LEU A 55 -11.34 -8.94 1.91
N LEU A 56 -11.62 -9.18 0.62
CA LEU A 56 -10.77 -10.06 -0.21
C LEU A 56 -9.34 -9.52 -0.36
N THR A 57 -9.14 -8.20 -0.20
CA THR A 57 -7.86 -7.55 -0.48
C THR A 57 -7.26 -6.83 0.72
N ASN A 58 -8.10 -6.51 1.71
CA ASN A 58 -7.70 -5.81 2.93
C ASN A 58 -6.56 -6.53 3.69
N PRO A 59 -6.58 -7.86 3.92
CA PRO A 59 -5.63 -8.49 4.84
C PRO A 59 -4.19 -8.58 4.33
N TRP A 60 -3.97 -8.67 3.01
CA TRP A 60 -2.66 -8.98 2.45
C TRP A 60 -2.00 -7.86 1.65
N ARG A 61 -2.76 -6.92 1.09
CA ARG A 61 -2.26 -5.99 0.06
C ARG A 61 -1.05 -5.16 0.52
N LEU A 62 -1.10 -4.57 1.71
CA LEU A 62 -0.01 -3.72 2.22
C LEU A 62 1.20 -4.55 2.67
N THR A 63 0.96 -5.65 3.37
CA THR A 63 2.01 -6.62 3.75
C THR A 63 2.77 -7.13 2.53
N LEU A 64 2.05 -7.44 1.43
CA LEU A 64 2.64 -7.80 0.14
C LEU A 64 3.50 -6.67 -0.43
N LEU A 65 3.03 -5.42 -0.41
CA LEU A 65 3.79 -4.27 -0.92
C LEU A 65 5.07 -4.04 -0.12
N PHE A 66 5.06 -4.22 1.20
CA PHE A 66 6.28 -4.17 2.02
C PHE A 66 7.25 -5.32 1.68
N LEU A 67 6.74 -6.54 1.51
CA LEU A 67 7.55 -7.69 1.10
C LEU A 67 8.21 -7.46 -0.26
N VAL A 68 7.44 -7.05 -1.27
CA VAL A 68 7.97 -6.75 -2.61
C VAL A 68 8.93 -5.56 -2.60
N SER A 69 8.73 -4.59 -1.69
CA SER A 69 9.65 -3.48 -1.47
C SER A 69 10.98 -3.93 -0.85
N GLY A 70 10.93 -4.86 0.10
CA GLY A 70 12.11 -5.51 0.67
C GLY A 70 12.91 -6.26 -0.39
N ALA A 71 12.21 -7.03 -1.23
CA ALA A 71 12.83 -7.79 -2.30
C ALA A 71 13.54 -6.88 -3.33
N ALA A 72 12.90 -5.78 -3.71
CA ALA A 72 13.53 -4.77 -4.57
C ALA A 72 14.76 -4.13 -3.91
N THR A 73 14.70 -3.90 -2.60
CA THR A 73 15.82 -3.34 -1.84
C THR A 73 17.03 -4.26 -1.85
N ARG A 74 16.84 -5.59 -1.81
CA ARG A 74 17.93 -6.58 -1.91
C ARG A 74 18.72 -6.43 -3.21
N PHE A 75 18.03 -6.34 -4.34
CA PHE A 75 18.67 -6.18 -5.66
C PHE A 75 19.45 -4.87 -5.80
N MET A 76 19.03 -3.80 -5.12
CA MET A 76 19.77 -2.54 -5.12
C MET A 76 20.95 -2.56 -4.15
N ALA A 77 20.77 -3.13 -2.96
CA ALA A 77 21.81 -3.24 -1.94
C ALA A 77 23.02 -4.05 -2.44
N ASP A 78 22.79 -5.11 -3.23
CA ASP A 78 23.88 -5.91 -3.80
C ASP A 78 24.69 -5.15 -4.88
N LYS A 79 24.15 -4.07 -5.46
CA LYS A 79 24.73 -3.34 -6.60
C LYS A 79 25.34 -1.98 -6.21
N THR A 80 25.24 -1.58 -4.94
CA THR A 80 25.62 -0.25 -4.52
C THR A 80 26.14 -0.22 -3.09
N SER A 81 26.92 0.79 -2.72
CA SER A 81 27.36 0.95 -1.33
C SER A 81 26.18 1.38 -0.45
N VAL A 82 26.24 1.06 0.85
CA VAL A 82 25.15 1.41 1.77
C VAL A 82 24.85 2.91 1.76
N GLY A 83 25.89 3.77 1.72
CA GLY A 83 25.69 5.23 1.61
C GLY A 83 24.95 5.65 0.33
N LYS A 84 25.30 5.05 -0.82
CA LYS A 84 24.60 5.31 -2.09
C LYS A 84 23.16 4.80 -2.07
N LEU A 85 22.91 3.65 -1.43
CA LEU A 85 21.57 3.12 -1.22
C LEU A 85 20.72 4.09 -0.39
N THR A 86 21.25 4.52 0.76
CA THR A 86 20.59 5.47 1.67
C THR A 86 20.23 6.76 0.95
N TRP A 87 21.19 7.38 0.24
CA TRP A 87 20.93 8.62 -0.48
C TRP A 87 19.91 8.45 -1.61
N ALA A 88 20.02 7.37 -2.40
CA ALA A 88 19.06 7.08 -3.47
C ALA A 88 17.63 6.89 -2.94
N ARG A 89 17.48 6.44 -1.69
CA ARG A 89 16.18 6.24 -1.03
C ARG A 89 15.61 7.54 -0.50
N ILE A 90 16.42 8.32 0.21
CA ILE A 90 16.03 9.65 0.70
C ILE A 90 15.60 10.53 -0.49
N ALA A 91 16.44 10.65 -1.52
CA ALA A 91 16.17 11.49 -2.68
C ALA A 91 14.93 11.04 -3.49
N ARG A 92 14.54 9.77 -3.39
CA ARG A 92 13.38 9.23 -4.12
C ARG A 92 12.07 9.27 -3.32
N LEU A 93 12.14 9.18 -2.00
CA LEU A 93 10.94 9.03 -1.15
C LEU A 93 10.61 10.30 -0.35
N LEU A 94 11.63 11.03 0.13
CA LEU A 94 11.41 12.18 1.00
C LEU A 94 10.79 13.38 0.25
N PRO A 95 11.27 13.80 -0.95
CA PRO A 95 10.64 14.92 -1.64
C PRO A 95 9.17 14.66 -2.01
N PRO A 96 8.80 13.48 -2.57
CA PRO A 96 7.39 13.17 -2.80
C PRO A 96 6.53 13.09 -1.55
N LEU A 97 7.09 12.59 -0.44
CA LEU A 97 6.38 12.54 0.84
C LEU A 97 6.05 13.95 1.34
N LEU A 98 7.03 14.85 1.39
CA LEU A 98 6.82 16.24 1.81
C LEU A 98 5.87 16.96 0.86
N PHE A 99 6.06 16.81 -0.45
CA PHE A 99 5.15 17.38 -1.44
C PHE A 99 3.71 16.87 -1.25
N ALA A 100 3.54 15.57 -0.98
CA ALA A 100 2.22 15.03 -0.72
C ALA A 100 1.60 15.63 0.53
N MET A 101 2.35 15.70 1.64
CA MET A 101 1.84 16.24 2.92
C MET A 101 1.31 17.68 2.80
N PHE A 102 1.94 18.52 1.96
CA PHE A 102 1.61 19.95 1.86
C PHE A 102 0.78 20.33 0.62
N VAL A 103 0.65 19.46 -0.37
CA VAL A 103 -0.05 19.79 -1.64
C VAL A 103 -1.10 18.75 -2.02
N ILE A 104 -0.79 17.46 -1.93
CA ILE A 104 -1.68 16.40 -2.41
C ILE A 104 -2.68 15.94 -1.34
N VAL A 105 -2.24 15.81 -0.10
CA VAL A 105 -3.04 15.34 1.03
C VAL A 105 -3.99 16.41 1.59
N PRO A 106 -3.64 17.71 1.69
CA PRO A 106 -4.51 18.71 2.31
C PRO A 106 -5.94 18.78 1.74
N PRO A 107 -6.19 18.62 0.41
CA PRO A 107 -7.55 18.53 -0.10
C PRO A 107 -8.37 17.39 0.49
N GLN A 108 -7.76 16.24 0.82
CA GLN A 108 -8.49 15.14 1.49
C GLN A 108 -8.99 15.57 2.87
N SER A 109 -8.08 16.15 3.67
CA SER A 109 -8.39 16.68 4.99
C SER A 109 -9.39 17.83 4.95
N TYR A 110 -9.32 18.69 3.92
CA TYR A 110 -10.26 19.78 3.73
C TYR A 110 -11.69 19.26 3.56
N TYR A 111 -11.92 18.33 2.63
CA TYR A 111 -13.25 17.78 2.42
C TYR A 111 -13.76 16.97 3.62
N GLN A 112 -12.87 16.28 4.32
CA GLN A 112 -13.22 15.61 5.60
C GLN A 112 -13.74 16.61 6.64
N VAL A 113 -13.07 17.75 6.83
CA VAL A 113 -13.52 18.79 7.77
C VAL A 113 -14.82 19.45 7.29
N VAL A 114 -14.94 19.73 5.99
CA VAL A 114 -16.17 20.32 5.42
C VAL A 114 -17.38 19.41 5.64
N GLU A 115 -17.24 18.11 5.37
CA GLU A 115 -18.32 17.14 5.60
C GLU A 115 -18.66 17.03 7.09
N TYR A 116 -17.65 16.99 7.95
CA TYR A 116 -17.85 16.98 9.39
C TYR A 116 -18.64 18.21 9.89
N ILE A 117 -18.30 19.41 9.42
CA ILE A 117 -19.02 20.66 9.75
C ILE A 117 -20.47 20.61 9.25
N ALA A 118 -20.69 20.08 8.05
CA ALA A 118 -22.04 19.95 7.49
C ALA A 118 -22.93 19.00 8.32
N LEU A 119 -22.36 17.93 8.86
CA LEU A 119 -23.04 16.99 9.75
C LEU A 119 -23.19 17.53 11.19
N HIS A 120 -22.31 18.45 11.60
CA HIS A 120 -22.29 19.04 12.95
C HIS A 120 -22.26 20.58 12.90
N PRO A 121 -23.36 21.26 12.53
CA PRO A 121 -23.39 22.72 12.33
C PRO A 121 -23.00 23.53 13.58
N ASN A 122 -23.18 22.97 14.77
CA ASN A 122 -22.87 23.61 16.05
C ASN A 122 -21.46 23.30 16.57
N SER A 123 -20.61 22.64 15.79
CA SER A 123 -19.24 22.27 16.20
C SER A 123 -18.30 23.46 16.41
N GLY A 124 -18.63 24.63 15.84
CA GLY A 124 -17.76 25.82 15.88
C GLY A 124 -16.48 25.69 15.03
N LEU A 125 -16.32 24.58 14.30
CA LEU A 125 -15.21 24.36 13.39
C LEU A 125 -15.35 25.19 12.12
N THR A 126 -14.22 25.56 11.53
CA THR A 126 -14.14 26.42 10.35
C THR A 126 -12.99 25.99 9.43
N VAL A 127 -13.13 26.30 8.15
CA VAL A 127 -12.11 26.07 7.11
C VAL A 127 -11.50 27.38 6.60
N ASP A 128 -11.69 28.49 7.32
CA ASP A 128 -11.02 29.76 7.01
C ASP A 128 -9.50 29.60 7.11
N ASN A 129 -8.79 30.20 6.15
CA ASN A 129 -7.32 30.09 6.07
C ASN A 129 -6.80 28.65 6.19
N PHE A 130 -7.58 27.66 5.72
CA PHE A 130 -7.30 26.23 5.97
C PHE A 130 -5.85 25.87 5.66
N TRP A 131 -5.31 26.30 4.51
CA TRP A 131 -3.96 25.92 4.10
C TRP A 131 -2.89 26.38 5.10
N ILE A 132 -3.04 27.59 5.64
CA ILE A 132 -2.13 28.11 6.68
C ILE A 132 -2.31 27.28 7.94
N ARG A 133 -3.54 27.17 8.44
CA ARG A 133 -3.86 26.43 9.67
C ARG A 133 -3.44 24.96 9.63
N TYR A 134 -3.55 24.33 8.47
CA TYR A 134 -3.11 22.97 8.21
C TYR A 134 -1.58 22.88 8.25
N ALA A 135 -0.89 23.78 7.53
CA ALA A 135 0.57 23.79 7.46
C ALA A 135 1.24 24.10 8.80
N THR A 136 0.62 24.94 9.63
CA THR A 136 1.11 25.35 10.95
C THR A 136 0.54 24.52 12.11
N ALA A 137 -0.23 23.47 11.83
CA ALA A 137 -0.90 22.64 12.84
C ALA A 137 -1.84 23.40 13.80
N SER A 138 -2.27 24.61 13.43
CA SER A 138 -3.08 25.49 14.29
C SER A 138 -4.59 25.41 13.99
N GLY A 139 -5.02 24.47 13.15
CA GLY A 139 -6.42 24.30 12.76
C GLY A 139 -7.29 23.73 13.87
N HIS A 140 -6.73 22.87 14.74
CA HIS A 140 -7.42 22.23 15.87
C HIS A 140 -8.82 21.67 15.50
N TRP A 141 -8.92 20.98 14.36
CA TRP A 141 -10.17 20.36 13.90
C TRP A 141 -10.46 19.09 14.72
N CYS A 142 -11.18 19.25 15.82
CA CYS A 142 -11.54 18.18 16.74
C CYS A 142 -13.02 17.81 16.62
N GLY A 143 -13.27 16.50 16.56
CA GLY A 143 -14.61 15.94 16.62
C GLY A 143 -15.24 16.09 18.00
N THR A 144 -16.54 15.78 18.08
CA THR A 144 -17.33 15.79 19.32
C THR A 144 -16.94 14.65 20.26
N ASP A 145 -16.31 13.61 19.71
CA ASP A 145 -15.66 12.51 20.43
C ASP A 145 -14.32 12.90 21.06
N GLY A 146 -13.82 14.11 20.77
CA GLY A 146 -12.53 14.60 21.23
C GLY A 146 -11.36 14.15 20.36
N GLU A 147 -11.59 13.41 19.27
CA GLU A 147 -10.53 13.05 18.34
C GLU A 147 -10.21 14.21 17.40
N CYS A 148 -8.95 14.59 17.33
CA CYS A 148 -8.51 15.71 16.51
C CYS A 148 -7.76 15.26 15.27
N LEU A 149 -8.09 15.87 14.13
CA LEU A 149 -7.31 15.71 12.91
C LEU A 149 -5.91 16.30 13.13
N THR A 150 -4.92 15.41 13.14
CA THR A 150 -3.50 15.81 13.20
C THR A 150 -3.09 16.41 11.86
N THR A 151 -2.52 17.62 11.87
CA THR A 151 -2.01 18.28 10.65
C THR A 151 -0.62 18.88 10.91
N PRO A 152 0.27 18.94 9.90
CA PRO A 152 0.17 18.31 8.58
C PRO A 152 0.16 16.77 8.67
N THR A 153 -0.69 16.11 7.89
CA THR A 153 -0.78 14.64 7.83
C THR A 153 -0.24 14.10 6.50
N TRP A 154 0.15 12.83 6.50
CA TRP A 154 0.48 12.08 5.29
C TRP A 154 -0.69 11.21 4.78
N ASN A 155 -1.73 10.97 5.59
CA ASN A 155 -2.83 10.04 5.27
C ASN A 155 -2.31 8.75 4.62
N HIS A 156 -2.75 8.41 3.40
CA HIS A 156 -2.34 7.22 2.67
C HIS A 156 -0.84 7.11 2.40
N MET A 157 -0.09 8.21 2.50
CA MET A 157 1.36 8.25 2.29
C MET A 157 2.18 7.64 3.42
N TRP A 158 1.56 7.18 4.52
CA TRP A 158 2.24 6.50 5.63
C TRP A 158 3.12 5.34 5.14
N PHE A 159 2.69 4.58 4.12
CA PHE A 159 3.48 3.47 3.55
C PHE A 159 4.86 3.95 3.06
N VAL A 160 4.94 5.15 2.48
CA VAL A 160 6.19 5.73 1.98
C VAL A 160 7.09 6.19 3.13
N ALA A 161 6.51 6.81 4.16
CA ALA A 161 7.24 7.19 5.37
C ALA A 161 7.86 5.96 6.05
N TYR A 162 7.07 4.89 6.17
CA TYR A 162 7.50 3.63 6.80
C TYR A 162 8.56 2.94 5.95
N LEU A 163 8.37 2.91 4.62
CA LEU A 163 9.36 2.35 3.71
C LEU A 163 10.71 3.08 3.76
N LEU A 164 10.68 4.41 3.86
CA LEU A 164 11.89 5.21 4.06
C LEU A 164 12.56 4.81 5.39
N PHE A 165 11.82 4.84 6.49
CA PHE A 165 12.33 4.47 7.81
C PHE A 165 12.93 3.05 7.84
N TYR A 166 12.21 2.04 7.33
CA TYR A 166 12.70 0.66 7.27
C TYR A 166 13.93 0.50 6.40
N THR A 167 14.04 1.27 5.32
CA THR A 167 15.24 1.23 4.49
C THR A 167 16.44 1.86 5.19
N LEU A 168 16.24 2.91 6.01
CA LEU A 168 17.29 3.50 6.83
C LEU A 168 17.74 2.54 7.93
N VAL A 169 16.80 1.89 8.63
CA VAL A 169 17.11 0.85 9.63
C VAL A 169 17.89 -0.30 8.98
N LEU A 170 17.45 -0.79 7.82
CA LEU A 170 18.16 -1.83 7.06
C LEU A 170 19.55 -1.36 6.63
N ALA A 171 19.71 -0.10 6.22
CA ALA A 171 21.02 0.44 5.86
C ALA A 171 21.98 0.40 7.07
N VAL A 172 21.53 0.82 8.26
CA VAL A 172 22.32 0.71 9.50
C VAL A 172 22.65 -0.76 9.79
N MET A 173 21.68 -1.67 9.67
CA MET A 173 21.92 -3.11 9.84
C MET A 173 22.99 -3.65 8.88
N LEU A 174 23.02 -3.19 7.62
CA LEU A 174 24.01 -3.64 6.62
C LEU A 174 25.40 -3.04 6.85
N LEU A 175 25.52 -1.89 7.52
CA LEU A 175 26.81 -1.34 7.94
C LEU A 175 27.44 -2.21 9.03
N VAL A 176 26.64 -2.62 10.03
CA VAL A 176 27.09 -3.41 11.18
C VAL A 176 27.24 -4.90 10.80
N TRP A 177 26.27 -5.43 10.05
CA TRP A 177 26.18 -6.84 9.68
C TRP A 177 26.17 -6.99 8.16
N LYS A 178 27.36 -6.92 7.55
CA LYS A 178 27.55 -6.98 6.08
C LYS A 178 26.92 -8.20 5.42
N LYS A 179 26.82 -9.33 6.13
CA LYS A 179 26.22 -10.59 5.64
C LYS A 179 24.74 -10.75 5.99
N ALA A 180 24.08 -9.75 6.58
CA ALA A 180 22.68 -9.84 7.04
C ALA A 180 21.75 -10.42 5.96
N GLY A 181 21.88 -10.00 4.71
CA GLY A 181 21.05 -10.53 3.62
C GLY A 181 21.18 -12.03 3.39
N GLN A 182 22.39 -12.59 3.49
CA GLN A 182 22.62 -14.03 3.36
C GLN A 182 22.06 -14.80 4.56
N HIS A 183 22.20 -14.25 5.77
CA HIS A 183 21.67 -14.88 6.98
C HIS A 183 20.14 -14.85 7.02
N ILE A 184 19.52 -13.71 6.68
CA ILE A 184 18.05 -13.59 6.57
C ILE A 184 17.52 -14.57 5.53
N GLN A 185 18.18 -14.68 4.37
CA GLN A 185 17.80 -15.66 3.35
C GLN A 185 17.87 -17.10 3.87
N LYS A 186 19.00 -17.51 4.48
CA LYS A 186 19.17 -18.87 5.02
C LYS A 186 18.16 -19.18 6.13
N ALA A 187 17.90 -18.22 7.02
CA ALA A 187 16.90 -18.34 8.05
C ALA A 187 15.51 -18.56 7.44
N ALA A 188 15.12 -17.76 6.44
CA ALA A 188 13.85 -17.92 5.73
C ALA A 188 13.74 -19.27 5.00
N GLU A 189 14.81 -19.73 4.34
CA GLU A 189 14.86 -21.04 3.68
C GLU A 189 14.69 -22.20 4.67
N TRP A 190 15.20 -22.06 5.89
CA TRP A 190 15.06 -23.05 6.94
C TRP A 190 13.69 -23.01 7.61
N THR A 191 13.20 -21.84 8.02
CA THR A 191 11.92 -21.69 8.71
C THR A 191 10.74 -22.06 7.81
N LEU A 192 10.77 -21.67 6.53
CA LEU A 192 9.68 -21.90 5.58
C LEU A 192 9.81 -23.24 4.84
N LYS A 193 10.39 -24.26 5.48
CA LYS A 193 10.49 -25.63 4.92
C LYS A 193 9.24 -26.43 5.27
N GLY A 194 8.72 -27.19 4.29
CA GLY A 194 7.56 -28.07 4.49
C GLY A 194 6.34 -27.31 5.01
N VAL A 195 5.69 -27.85 6.04
CA VAL A 195 4.52 -27.20 6.71
C VAL A 195 4.86 -25.84 7.33
N GLY A 196 6.14 -25.58 7.62
CA GLY A 196 6.62 -24.30 8.15
C GLY A 196 6.37 -23.12 7.22
N LEU A 197 6.18 -23.37 5.91
CA LEU A 197 5.76 -22.34 4.96
C LEU A 197 4.45 -21.67 5.37
N PHE A 198 3.50 -22.41 5.95
CA PHE A 198 2.20 -21.90 6.37
C PHE A 198 2.15 -21.61 7.87
N VAL A 199 2.63 -22.56 8.69
CA VAL A 199 2.47 -22.51 10.15
C VAL A 199 3.14 -21.27 10.74
N TRP A 200 4.41 -21.01 10.43
CA TRP A 200 5.14 -19.92 11.11
C TRP A 200 4.65 -18.52 10.77
N PRO A 201 4.42 -18.16 9.50
CA PRO A 201 3.92 -16.83 9.19
C PRO A 201 2.49 -16.58 9.70
N ILE A 202 1.61 -17.59 9.65
CA ILE A 202 0.25 -17.48 10.18
C ILE A 202 0.27 -17.34 11.70
N LEU A 203 1.07 -18.14 12.41
CA LEU A 203 1.23 -18.01 13.85
C LEU A 203 1.83 -16.64 14.21
N PHE A 204 2.86 -16.19 13.51
CA PHE A 204 3.48 -14.89 13.75
C PHE A 204 2.47 -13.75 13.58
N LEU A 205 1.81 -13.65 12.42
CA LEU A 205 0.84 -12.61 12.13
C LEU A 205 -0.39 -12.68 13.07
N GLY A 206 -0.88 -13.89 13.35
CA GLY A 206 -1.99 -14.12 14.26
C GLY A 206 -1.65 -13.70 15.69
N MET A 207 -0.43 -13.99 16.16
CA MET A 207 0.06 -13.56 17.47
C MET A 207 0.25 -12.04 17.55
N LEU A 208 0.75 -11.40 16.49
CA LEU A 208 0.81 -9.93 16.45
C LEU A 208 -0.58 -9.31 16.54
N ARG A 209 -1.59 -9.91 15.90
CA ARG A 209 -2.99 -9.47 16.06
C ARG A 209 -3.54 -9.78 17.44
N ALA A 210 -3.17 -10.93 18.01
CA ALA A 210 -3.62 -11.36 19.34
C ALA A 210 -3.08 -10.47 20.47
N THR A 211 -1.90 -9.88 20.27
CA THR A 211 -1.15 -9.13 21.29
C THR A 211 -1.07 -7.65 20.95
N LEU A 212 -0.30 -7.27 19.92
CA LEU A 212 -0.02 -5.87 19.60
C LEU A 212 -1.24 -5.15 19.05
N TYR A 213 -1.95 -5.71 18.07
CA TYR A 213 -3.17 -5.07 17.53
C TYR A 213 -4.24 -4.91 18.60
N ALA A 214 -4.40 -5.95 19.44
CA ALA A 214 -5.36 -5.92 20.55
C ALA A 214 -5.11 -4.78 21.56
N LYS A 215 -3.85 -4.39 21.74
CA LYS A 215 -3.43 -3.39 22.73
C LYS A 215 -3.25 -1.99 22.13
N TYR A 216 -2.71 -1.91 20.91
CA TYR A 216 -2.26 -0.65 20.31
C TYR A 216 -3.06 -0.26 19.06
N GLY A 217 -3.81 -1.18 18.46
CA GLY A 217 -4.52 -0.93 17.20
C GLY A 217 -3.59 -0.65 16.03
N GLU A 218 -4.12 0.11 15.06
CA GLU A 218 -3.39 0.68 13.91
C GLU A 218 -3.52 2.19 14.01
N THR A 219 -2.40 2.92 14.09
CA THR A 219 -2.43 4.39 14.18
C THR A 219 -1.94 5.06 12.89
N HIS A 220 -1.11 4.36 12.11
CA HIS A 220 -0.40 4.92 10.95
C HIS A 220 0.45 6.16 11.29
N ALA A 221 0.77 6.32 12.58
CA ALA A 221 1.71 7.28 13.09
C ALA A 221 3.09 6.61 13.17
N LEU A 222 4.10 7.18 12.52
CA LEU A 222 5.46 6.62 12.49
C LEU A 222 6.03 6.35 13.90
N VAL A 223 5.50 7.01 14.91
CA VAL A 223 5.83 6.79 16.32
C VAL A 223 4.61 6.19 17.02
N GLY A 224 4.82 5.10 17.76
CA GLY A 224 3.77 4.44 18.55
C GLY A 224 2.96 3.37 17.81
N ASP A 225 3.15 3.19 16.50
CA ASP A 225 2.41 2.19 15.71
C ASP A 225 3.02 0.77 15.78
N HIS A 226 3.09 0.23 16.99
CA HIS A 226 3.82 -1.00 17.31
C HIS A 226 3.40 -2.20 16.45
N TYR A 227 2.10 -2.39 16.23
CA TYR A 227 1.57 -3.49 15.44
C TYR A 227 1.96 -3.37 13.96
N VAL A 228 1.72 -2.22 13.34
CA VAL A 228 2.04 -2.03 11.91
C VAL A 228 3.55 -2.09 11.69
N HIS A 229 4.38 -1.58 12.62
CA HIS A 229 5.83 -1.76 12.55
C HIS A 229 6.24 -3.22 12.57
N ALA A 230 5.69 -4.02 13.49
CA ALA A 230 6.02 -5.44 13.59
C ALA A 230 5.64 -6.22 12.32
N VAL A 231 4.43 -5.99 11.77
CA VAL A 231 3.97 -6.65 10.53
C VAL A 231 4.76 -6.18 9.31
N SER A 232 4.86 -4.87 9.13
CA SER A 232 5.40 -4.28 7.90
C SER A 232 6.92 -4.43 7.79
N PHE A 233 7.64 -4.23 8.89
CA PHE A 233 9.10 -4.37 8.89
C PHE A 233 9.52 -5.84 8.75
N SER A 234 8.84 -6.78 9.42
CA SER A 234 9.12 -8.20 9.25
C SER A 234 8.81 -8.69 7.83
N ALA A 235 7.71 -8.26 7.23
CA ALA A 235 7.39 -8.54 5.83
C ALA A 235 8.46 -7.97 4.88
N PHE A 236 8.91 -6.74 5.12
CA PHE A 236 10.00 -6.12 4.37
C PHE A 236 11.32 -6.91 4.48
N LEU A 237 11.71 -7.33 5.69
CA LEU A 237 12.91 -8.16 5.88
C LEU A 237 12.77 -9.55 5.23
N LEU A 238 11.59 -10.18 5.34
CA LEU A 238 11.31 -11.46 4.70
C LEU A 238 11.43 -11.34 3.17
N GLY A 239 10.89 -10.27 2.59
CA GLY A 239 11.05 -9.95 1.18
C GLY A 239 12.51 -9.75 0.78
N PHE A 240 13.29 -9.05 1.60
CA PHE A 240 14.73 -8.86 1.39
C PHE A 240 15.49 -10.20 1.36
N GLY A 241 15.13 -11.16 2.23
CA GLY A 241 15.69 -12.51 2.22
C GLY A 241 15.22 -13.37 1.04
N LEU A 242 13.94 -13.27 0.67
CA LEU A 242 13.33 -14.11 -0.36
C LEU A 242 13.77 -13.74 -1.79
N ALA A 243 14.17 -12.48 -2.03
CA ALA A 243 14.43 -11.93 -3.35
C ALA A 243 15.26 -12.82 -4.29
N LYS A 244 16.31 -13.46 -3.76
CA LYS A 244 17.29 -14.26 -4.50
C LYS A 244 17.23 -15.76 -4.18
N SER A 245 16.25 -16.21 -3.39
CA SER A 245 16.10 -17.61 -3.01
C SER A 245 15.29 -18.37 -4.05
N GLU A 246 15.98 -19.17 -4.85
CA GLU A 246 15.36 -20.10 -5.80
C GLU A 246 14.55 -21.18 -5.08
N VAL A 247 15.08 -21.68 -3.95
CA VAL A 247 14.43 -22.68 -3.10
C VAL A 247 13.07 -22.18 -2.60
N LEU A 248 12.99 -20.95 -2.10
CA LEU A 248 11.71 -20.38 -1.66
C LEU A 248 10.77 -20.11 -2.84
N ARG A 249 11.30 -19.63 -3.97
CA ARG A 249 10.49 -19.43 -5.18
C ARG A 249 9.82 -20.72 -5.64
N ASP A 250 10.55 -21.82 -5.65
CA ASP A 250 10.04 -23.13 -6.08
C ASP A 250 8.98 -23.66 -5.11
N ARG A 251 9.18 -23.50 -3.79
CA ARG A 251 8.19 -23.86 -2.77
C ARG A 251 6.89 -23.05 -2.90
N LEU A 252 7.00 -21.73 -3.05
CA LEU A 252 5.84 -20.85 -3.28
C LEU A 252 5.10 -21.25 -4.55
N THR A 253 5.84 -21.54 -5.62
CA THR A 253 5.29 -21.99 -6.90
C THR A 253 4.56 -23.31 -6.72
N ALA A 254 5.16 -24.29 -6.05
CA ALA A 254 4.56 -25.61 -5.83
C ALA A 254 3.26 -25.53 -5.02
N MET A 255 3.22 -24.69 -3.98
CA MET A 255 2.09 -24.60 -3.05
C MET A 255 1.00 -23.58 -3.44
N ARG A 256 1.12 -22.90 -4.60
CA ARG A 256 0.23 -21.80 -5.02
C ARG A 256 -1.26 -22.14 -5.00
N TRP A 257 -1.64 -23.36 -5.36
CA TRP A 257 -3.05 -23.79 -5.39
C TRP A 257 -3.60 -24.10 -4.00
N VAL A 258 -2.81 -24.77 -3.15
CA VAL A 258 -3.16 -25.01 -1.74
C VAL A 258 -3.30 -23.66 -1.02
N ALA A 259 -2.35 -22.76 -1.25
CA ALA A 259 -2.40 -21.41 -0.70
C ALA A 259 -3.62 -20.63 -1.18
N LEU A 260 -3.99 -20.72 -2.46
CA LEU A 260 -5.21 -20.09 -2.97
C LEU A 260 -6.46 -20.64 -2.30
N ALA A 261 -6.59 -21.97 -2.18
CA ALA A 261 -7.73 -22.60 -1.52
C ALA A 261 -7.84 -22.17 -0.04
N LEU A 262 -6.72 -22.15 0.69
CA LEU A 262 -6.66 -21.69 2.07
C LEU A 262 -6.99 -20.20 2.20
N ALA A 263 -6.51 -19.36 1.27
CA ALA A 263 -6.80 -17.93 1.25
C ALA A 263 -8.30 -17.69 1.03
N VAL A 264 -8.91 -18.37 0.05
CA VAL A 264 -10.35 -18.25 -0.22
C VAL A 264 -11.19 -18.75 0.95
N ALA A 265 -10.81 -19.87 1.58
CA ALA A 265 -11.50 -20.39 2.76
C ALA A 265 -11.39 -19.42 3.95
N ALA A 266 -10.20 -18.88 4.22
CA ALA A 266 -9.96 -17.92 5.28
C ALA A 266 -10.70 -16.59 5.02
N TRP A 267 -10.68 -16.09 3.78
CA TRP A 267 -11.45 -14.92 3.35
C TRP A 267 -12.94 -15.13 3.57
N ALA A 268 -13.49 -16.30 3.18
CA ALA A 268 -14.90 -16.61 3.36
C ALA A 268 -15.25 -16.63 4.86
N GLY A 269 -14.44 -17.29 5.70
CA GLY A 269 -14.63 -17.31 7.14
C GLY A 269 -14.57 -15.92 7.78
N TRP A 270 -13.58 -15.11 7.38
CA TRP A 270 -13.43 -13.73 7.84
C TRP A 270 -14.59 -12.85 7.38
N SER A 271 -15.04 -12.98 6.14
CA SER A 271 -16.16 -12.23 5.58
C SER A 271 -17.48 -12.59 6.27
N VAL A 272 -17.73 -13.88 6.53
CA VAL A 272 -18.89 -14.32 7.30
C VAL A 272 -18.84 -13.77 8.72
N TYR A 273 -17.68 -13.80 9.37
CA TYR A 273 -17.50 -13.22 10.70
C TYR A 273 -17.80 -11.71 10.71
N VAL A 274 -17.16 -10.93 9.83
CA VAL A 274 -17.39 -9.48 9.75
C VAL A 274 -18.85 -9.19 9.41
N TRP A 275 -19.45 -9.91 8.48
CA TRP A 275 -20.85 -9.75 8.11
C TRP A 275 -21.80 -10.04 9.28
N THR A 276 -21.54 -11.11 10.03
CA THR A 276 -22.39 -11.52 11.17
C THR A 276 -22.31 -10.53 12.33
N TYR A 277 -21.13 -9.97 12.58
CA TYR A 277 -20.85 -9.07 13.71
C TYR A 277 -20.68 -7.60 13.28
N ARG A 278 -21.29 -7.21 12.15
CA ARG A 278 -21.21 -5.82 11.63
C ARG A 278 -22.05 -4.82 12.41
N SER A 279 -23.09 -5.29 13.09
CA SER A 279 -24.02 -4.47 13.87
C SER A 279 -23.78 -4.63 15.37
N ASP A 280 -24.03 -3.57 16.13
CA ASP A 280 -23.77 -3.50 17.58
C ASP A 280 -24.59 -4.48 18.44
N THR A 281 -25.56 -5.16 17.83
CA THR A 281 -26.42 -6.14 18.50
C THR A 281 -25.75 -7.48 18.77
N ALA A 282 -24.69 -7.82 18.04
CA ALA A 282 -23.98 -9.10 18.18
C ALA A 282 -22.54 -8.85 18.61
N VAL A 283 -22.18 -9.29 19.82
CA VAL A 283 -20.79 -9.23 20.29
C VAL A 283 -20.16 -10.63 20.16
N PRO A 284 -19.07 -10.80 19.39
CA PRO A 284 -18.47 -12.11 19.22
C PRO A 284 -17.82 -12.60 20.53
N PRO A 285 -17.95 -13.90 20.87
CA PRO A 285 -17.25 -14.48 22.01
C PRO A 285 -15.73 -14.26 21.94
N PRO A 286 -15.02 -14.10 23.07
CA PRO A 286 -13.57 -13.86 23.08
C PRO A 286 -12.76 -14.93 22.33
N GLN A 287 -13.17 -16.20 22.43
CA GLN A 287 -12.53 -17.32 21.74
C GLN A 287 -12.70 -17.22 20.22
N LEU A 288 -13.88 -16.79 19.76
CA LEU A 288 -14.14 -16.56 18.35
C LEU A 288 -13.33 -15.35 17.84
N LYS A 289 -13.29 -14.25 18.60
CA LYS A 289 -12.43 -13.09 18.28
C LYS A 289 -10.96 -13.52 18.13
N LEU A 290 -10.46 -14.36 19.05
CA LEU A 290 -9.09 -14.87 18.99
C LEU A 290 -8.88 -15.75 17.76
N LEU A 291 -9.76 -16.72 17.50
CA LEU A 291 -9.70 -17.58 16.31
C LEU A 291 -9.66 -16.75 15.03
N MET A 292 -10.52 -15.73 14.94
CA MET A 292 -10.64 -14.90 13.73
C MET A 292 -9.42 -14.01 13.48
N ARG A 293 -8.60 -13.73 14.50
CA ARG A 293 -7.27 -13.10 14.30
C ARG A 293 -6.31 -14.02 13.54
N PHE A 294 -6.38 -15.32 13.76
CA PHE A 294 -5.60 -16.32 13.01
C PHE A 294 -6.21 -16.60 11.64
N VAL A 295 -7.54 -16.54 11.48
CA VAL A 295 -8.19 -16.61 10.16
C VAL A 295 -7.77 -15.43 9.30
N PHE A 296 -7.77 -14.21 9.84
CA PHE A 296 -7.24 -13.02 9.13
C PHE A 296 -5.77 -13.22 8.74
N ALA A 297 -4.93 -13.72 9.66
CA ALA A 297 -3.53 -14.02 9.37
C ALA A 297 -3.33 -15.11 8.30
N ALA A 298 -4.21 -16.11 8.28
CA ALA A 298 -4.24 -17.15 7.26
C ALA A 298 -4.61 -16.59 5.89
N ASP A 299 -5.63 -15.73 5.80
CA ASP A 299 -5.95 -15.00 4.58
C ASP A 299 -4.73 -14.18 4.12
N THR A 300 -4.19 -13.33 5.00
CA THR A 300 -3.02 -12.49 4.73
C THR A 300 -1.88 -13.27 4.09
N TRP A 301 -1.44 -14.35 4.74
CA TRP A 301 -0.24 -15.06 4.29
C TRP A 301 -0.50 -16.01 3.13
N CYS A 302 -1.62 -16.75 3.15
CA CYS A 302 -1.95 -17.68 2.06
C CYS A 302 -2.21 -16.92 0.76
N ALA A 303 -2.82 -15.73 0.80
CA ALA A 303 -2.98 -14.88 -0.37
C ALA A 303 -1.60 -14.43 -0.90
N ILE A 304 -0.68 -14.02 -0.03
CA ILE A 304 0.70 -13.66 -0.43
C ILE A 304 1.41 -14.84 -1.09
N VAL A 305 1.33 -16.04 -0.51
CA VAL A 305 1.94 -17.26 -1.09
C VAL A 305 1.35 -17.57 -2.46
N ALA A 306 0.02 -17.50 -2.60
CA ALA A 306 -0.66 -17.70 -3.87
C ALA A 306 -0.18 -16.67 -4.91
N ILE A 307 -0.23 -15.37 -4.59
CA ILE A 307 0.17 -14.29 -5.50
C ILE A 307 1.63 -14.42 -5.94
N LEU A 308 2.56 -14.65 -5.00
CA LEU A 308 3.97 -14.85 -5.32
C LEU A 308 4.20 -16.12 -6.15
N GLY A 309 3.51 -17.22 -5.82
CA GLY A 309 3.62 -18.50 -6.54
C GLY A 309 3.06 -18.44 -7.96
N PHE A 310 1.89 -17.83 -8.16
CA PHE A 310 1.32 -17.60 -9.49
C PHE A 310 2.15 -16.59 -10.30
N GLY A 311 2.64 -15.53 -9.66
CA GLY A 311 3.53 -14.56 -10.30
C GLY A 311 4.84 -15.20 -10.75
N ALA A 312 5.50 -15.98 -9.89
CA ALA A 312 6.71 -16.71 -10.24
C ALA A 312 6.48 -17.69 -11.40
N LYS A 313 5.35 -18.40 -11.41
CA LYS A 313 5.03 -19.36 -12.48
C LYS A 313 4.74 -18.71 -13.83
N HIS A 314 4.02 -17.58 -13.86
CA HIS A 314 3.46 -17.04 -15.11
C HIS A 314 4.11 -15.74 -15.58
N LEU A 315 4.73 -14.97 -14.68
CA LEU A 315 5.16 -13.58 -14.93
C LEU A 315 6.69 -13.40 -14.92
N THR A 316 7.46 -14.39 -14.47
CA THR A 316 8.93 -14.30 -14.38
C THR A 316 9.59 -13.90 -15.70
N ASN A 317 9.07 -14.40 -16.83
CA ASN A 317 9.60 -14.11 -18.17
C ASN A 317 8.76 -13.08 -18.95
N LYS A 318 7.81 -12.40 -18.29
CA LYS A 318 6.88 -11.45 -18.93
C LYS A 318 7.35 -10.01 -18.76
N GLY A 319 8.54 -9.71 -19.25
CA GLY A 319 8.99 -8.33 -19.41
C GLY A 319 8.23 -7.60 -20.52
N GLY A 320 8.59 -6.34 -20.78
CA GLY A 320 8.12 -5.63 -21.97
C GLY A 320 8.02 -4.11 -21.81
N PRO A 321 7.68 -3.40 -22.89
CA PRO A 321 7.43 -1.95 -22.86
C PRO A 321 6.30 -1.57 -21.90
N ALA A 322 5.21 -2.34 -21.88
CA ALA A 322 4.06 -2.10 -21.01
C ALA A 322 4.44 -2.15 -19.52
N LEU A 323 5.09 -3.23 -19.07
CA LEU A 323 5.54 -3.34 -17.68
C LEU A 323 6.49 -2.21 -17.29
N ARG A 324 7.40 -1.82 -18.19
CA ARG A 324 8.35 -0.72 -17.94
C ARG A 324 7.63 0.61 -17.75
N TYR A 325 6.64 0.89 -18.60
CA TYR A 325 5.79 2.08 -18.51
C TYR A 325 5.00 2.09 -17.21
N LEU A 326 4.30 1.00 -16.89
CA LEU A 326 3.48 0.87 -15.68
C LEU A 326 4.33 0.95 -14.41
N THR A 327 5.50 0.29 -14.37
CA THR A 327 6.42 0.35 -13.21
C THR A 327 6.90 1.78 -12.94
N LEU A 328 7.05 2.62 -13.97
CA LEU A 328 7.38 4.04 -13.80
C LEU A 328 6.17 4.85 -13.31
N GLY A 329 4.96 4.53 -13.78
CA GLY A 329 3.73 5.26 -13.45
C GLY A 329 3.11 4.92 -12.09
N VAL A 330 3.37 3.72 -11.55
CA VAL A 330 2.76 3.24 -10.30
C VAL A 330 2.92 4.21 -9.13
N PHE A 331 4.11 4.79 -8.94
CA PHE A 331 4.34 5.68 -7.81
C PHE A 331 3.61 7.03 -7.95
N PRO A 332 3.66 7.73 -9.11
CA PRO A 332 2.78 8.87 -9.38
C PRO A 332 1.29 8.57 -9.20
N PHE A 333 0.80 7.41 -9.64
CA PHE A 333 -0.59 6.99 -9.44
C PHE A 333 -0.92 6.90 -7.96
N TYR A 334 -0.09 6.16 -7.22
CA TYR A 334 -0.20 6.02 -5.78
C TYR A 334 -0.19 7.37 -5.06
N LEU A 335 0.61 8.35 -5.52
CA LEU A 335 0.68 9.66 -4.89
C LEU A 335 -0.69 10.36 -4.90
N VAL A 336 -1.38 10.37 -6.05
CA VAL A 336 -2.56 11.24 -6.28
C VAL A 336 -3.91 10.53 -6.20
N HIS A 337 -3.97 9.20 -6.35
CA HIS A 337 -5.23 8.47 -6.51
C HIS A 337 -6.25 8.77 -5.41
N GLN A 338 -5.84 8.72 -4.13
CA GLN A 338 -6.76 8.90 -3.02
C GLN A 338 -7.33 10.33 -2.96
N THR A 339 -6.49 11.34 -3.20
CA THR A 339 -6.97 12.73 -3.29
C THR A 339 -7.96 12.89 -4.42
N LEU A 340 -7.66 12.35 -5.61
CA LEU A 340 -8.59 12.38 -6.72
C LEU A 340 -9.93 11.73 -6.33
N ILE A 341 -9.89 10.53 -5.73
CA ILE A 341 -11.09 9.83 -5.25
C ILE A 341 -11.89 10.71 -4.29
N VAL A 342 -11.27 11.24 -3.23
CA VAL A 342 -11.97 12.03 -2.21
C VAL A 342 -12.62 13.28 -2.82
N VAL A 343 -11.86 14.05 -3.60
CA VAL A 343 -12.38 15.28 -4.21
C VAL A 343 -13.49 14.99 -5.20
N MET A 344 -13.32 14.00 -6.08
CA MET A 344 -14.33 13.67 -7.08
C MET A 344 -15.57 13.05 -6.44
N ALA A 345 -15.42 12.12 -5.52
CA ALA A 345 -16.53 11.45 -4.83
C ALA A 345 -17.42 12.45 -4.07
N TYR A 346 -16.81 13.40 -3.35
CA TYR A 346 -17.54 14.45 -2.65
C TYR A 346 -18.46 15.28 -3.58
N HIS A 347 -18.02 15.58 -4.80
CA HIS A 347 -18.82 16.32 -5.77
C HIS A 347 -19.80 15.43 -6.55
N LEU A 348 -19.40 14.21 -6.89
CA LEU A 348 -20.26 13.24 -7.59
C LEU A 348 -21.48 12.85 -6.75
N ALA A 349 -21.30 12.68 -5.43
CA ALA A 349 -22.38 12.30 -4.51
C ALA A 349 -23.57 13.28 -4.53
N LYS A 350 -23.32 14.55 -4.86
CA LYS A 350 -24.35 15.59 -4.93
C LYS A 350 -25.26 15.44 -6.15
N LEU A 351 -24.85 14.65 -7.14
CA LEU A 351 -25.62 14.43 -8.36
C LEU A 351 -26.71 13.36 -8.18
N GLY A 352 -26.73 12.64 -7.05
CA GLY A 352 -27.75 11.64 -6.75
C GLY A 352 -27.79 10.48 -7.76
N LEU A 353 -26.64 10.13 -8.35
CA LEU A 353 -26.56 9.07 -9.35
C LEU A 353 -26.78 7.69 -8.72
N PRO A 354 -27.26 6.70 -9.50
CA PRO A 354 -27.24 5.31 -9.07
C PRO A 354 -25.81 4.87 -8.72
N GLN A 355 -25.63 4.21 -7.57
CA GLN A 355 -24.31 3.91 -7.00
C GLN A 355 -23.38 3.13 -7.94
N GLY A 356 -23.93 2.22 -8.75
CA GLY A 356 -23.15 1.49 -9.75
C GLY A 356 -22.58 2.39 -10.86
N LEU A 357 -23.37 3.38 -11.32
CA LEU A 357 -22.92 4.35 -12.32
C LEU A 357 -21.93 5.34 -11.71
N GLU A 358 -22.23 5.85 -10.51
CA GLU A 358 -21.33 6.75 -9.78
C GLU A 358 -19.97 6.11 -9.54
N GLY A 359 -19.95 4.87 -9.03
CA GLY A 359 -18.74 4.11 -8.79
C GLY A 359 -17.95 3.85 -10.08
N ALA A 360 -18.63 3.53 -11.19
CA ALA A 360 -17.97 3.35 -12.48
C ALA A 360 -17.33 4.64 -12.99
N ILE A 361 -18.04 5.77 -12.91
CA ILE A 361 -17.50 7.09 -13.27
C ILE A 361 -16.31 7.42 -12.38
N LEU A 362 -16.42 7.21 -11.06
CA LEU A 362 -15.36 7.52 -10.10
C LEU A 362 -14.10 6.70 -10.40
N VAL A 363 -14.21 5.39 -10.64
CA VAL A 363 -13.08 4.54 -11.03
C VAL A 363 -12.43 5.05 -12.32
N VAL A 364 -13.22 5.27 -13.38
CA VAL A 364 -12.70 5.71 -14.69
C VAL A 364 -12.03 7.07 -14.58
N ALA A 365 -12.66 8.02 -13.88
CA ALA A 365 -12.14 9.37 -13.67
C ALA A 365 -10.86 9.36 -12.83
N THR A 366 -10.77 8.52 -11.79
CA THR A 366 -9.54 8.36 -11.00
C THR A 366 -8.41 7.79 -11.85
N PHE A 367 -8.64 6.73 -12.61
CA PHE A 367 -7.60 6.20 -13.50
C PHE A 367 -7.18 7.26 -14.53
N ALA A 368 -8.13 7.92 -15.19
CA ALA A 368 -7.85 8.97 -16.16
C ALA A 368 -7.05 10.13 -15.55
N GLY A 369 -7.40 10.58 -14.35
CA GLY A 369 -6.68 11.62 -13.61
C GLY A 369 -5.26 11.20 -13.21
N CYS A 370 -5.08 9.96 -12.75
CA CYS A 370 -3.77 9.39 -12.47
C CYS A 370 -2.90 9.30 -13.75
N PHE A 371 -3.48 8.83 -14.87
CA PHE A 371 -2.79 8.77 -16.16
C PHE A 371 -2.40 10.17 -16.64
N ALA A 372 -3.32 11.13 -16.60
CA ALA A 372 -3.06 12.52 -16.98
C ALA A 372 -1.94 13.12 -16.13
N THR A 373 -2.00 12.94 -14.81
CA THR A 373 -0.95 13.40 -13.89
C THR A 373 0.39 12.77 -14.24
N TYR A 374 0.46 11.45 -14.40
CA TYR A 374 1.70 10.76 -14.77
C TYR A 374 2.29 11.29 -16.09
N GLU A 375 1.44 11.50 -17.09
CA GLU A 375 1.82 12.01 -18.40
C GLU A 375 2.29 13.48 -18.36
N ILE A 376 1.71 14.31 -17.49
CA ILE A 376 2.15 15.70 -17.27
C ILE A 376 3.49 15.72 -16.52
N VAL A 377 3.57 15.06 -15.36
CA VAL A 377 4.75 15.15 -14.47
C VAL A 377 5.99 14.53 -15.11
N ARG A 378 5.83 13.52 -15.98
CA ARG A 378 6.97 12.95 -16.70
C ARG A 378 7.54 13.89 -17.76
N ARG A 379 6.79 14.89 -18.23
CA ARG A 379 7.22 15.83 -19.27
C ARG A 379 7.82 17.12 -18.72
N ILE A 380 7.52 17.50 -17.48
CA ILE A 380 8.00 18.75 -16.88
C ILE A 380 9.32 18.52 -16.12
N PRO A 381 10.45 19.12 -16.52
CA PRO A 381 11.71 19.05 -15.79
C PRO A 381 11.54 19.58 -14.35
N GLY A 382 12.25 19.00 -13.38
CA GLY A 382 12.13 19.36 -11.96
C GLY A 382 10.94 18.72 -11.23
N VAL A 383 9.72 18.84 -11.78
CA VAL A 383 8.48 18.27 -11.17
C VAL A 383 8.55 16.75 -11.03
N ARG A 384 9.28 16.07 -11.93
CA ARG A 384 9.56 14.63 -11.87
C ARG A 384 10.01 14.15 -10.49
N ILE A 385 10.84 14.93 -9.80
CA ILE A 385 11.41 14.56 -8.49
C ILE A 385 10.33 14.54 -7.41
N LEU A 386 9.37 15.47 -7.46
CA LEU A 386 8.22 15.54 -6.54
C LEU A 386 7.27 14.34 -6.70
N PHE A 387 7.36 13.64 -7.83
CA PHE A 387 6.59 12.43 -8.13
C PHE A 387 7.47 11.17 -8.14
N GLY A 388 8.65 11.21 -7.50
CA GLY A 388 9.53 10.04 -7.30
C GLY A 388 10.12 9.47 -8.60
N LEU A 389 10.06 10.23 -9.69
CA LEU A 389 10.69 9.91 -10.96
C LEU A 389 12.13 10.43 -10.98
N LYS A 390 13.02 9.72 -11.68
CA LYS A 390 14.39 10.21 -11.89
C LYS A 390 14.34 11.54 -12.67
N GLY A 391 15.12 12.53 -12.21
CA GLY A 391 15.37 13.76 -12.95
C GLY A 391 15.97 13.46 -14.33
N GLN A 392 15.62 14.26 -15.33
CA GLN A 392 16.33 14.26 -16.60
C GLN A 392 17.64 15.06 -16.43
N PRO A 393 18.78 14.61 -16.99
CA PRO A 393 19.95 15.47 -17.06
C PRO A 393 19.56 16.75 -17.83
N ALA A 394 19.90 17.91 -17.31
CA ALA A 394 19.77 19.17 -18.04
C ALA A 394 20.58 19.04 -19.34
N GLY A 395 19.90 18.99 -20.49
CA GLY A 395 20.53 18.82 -21.81
C GLY A 395 20.06 17.60 -22.62
N ALA A 396 19.22 16.71 -22.09
CA ALA A 396 18.57 15.69 -22.90
C ALA A 396 17.36 16.29 -23.64
N GLU A 397 17.61 16.86 -24.83
CA GLU A 397 16.54 17.25 -25.77
C GLU A 397 15.48 16.16 -25.89
N ALA A 398 14.22 16.60 -25.91
CA ALA A 398 13.04 15.76 -25.97
C ALA A 398 13.04 14.89 -27.24
N LYS A 399 13.66 13.70 -27.20
CA LYS A 399 13.36 12.65 -28.16
C LYS A 399 11.91 12.26 -27.96
N ARG A 400 11.07 12.60 -28.95
CA ARG A 400 9.68 12.14 -29.08
C ARG A 400 9.62 10.64 -28.71
N PRO A 401 8.70 10.20 -27.84
CA PRO A 401 8.49 8.77 -27.67
C PRO A 401 8.17 8.16 -29.04
N PRO A 402 8.60 6.91 -29.32
CA PRO A 402 8.17 6.23 -30.54
C PRO A 402 6.65 6.23 -30.55
N ALA A 403 6.07 6.82 -31.61
CA ALA A 403 4.65 6.70 -31.88
C ALA A 403 4.36 5.19 -31.93
N PHE A 404 3.31 4.77 -31.23
CA PHE A 404 2.74 3.45 -31.44
C PHE A 404 2.26 3.43 -32.90
N ALA A 405 2.95 2.66 -33.74
CA ALA A 405 2.42 2.15 -35.00
C ALA A 405 1.83 0.77 -34.73
#